data_AF-A0AAD7NXC7-F1
#
_entry.id   AF-A0AAD7NXC7-F1
#
_cell.length_a   1.000
_cell.length_b   1.000
_cell.length_c   1.000
_cell.angle_alpha   90.00
_cell.angle_beta   90.00
_cell.angle_gamma   90.00
#
_symmetry.space_group_name_H-M   'P 1'
#
loop_
_entity.id
_entity.type
_entity.pdbx_description
1 polymer ?
#
loop_
_entity_poly.entity_id
_entity_poly.type
_entity_poly.pdbx_seq_one_letter_code
_entity_poly.pdbx_strand_id
1 'polypeptide(L)'
;MEHPMNSYQDLDFLVDATMQRPSDVPLAFVYSDDTKDGAGIIDHLNDRVHPDYRARGLVRPYNASMSREYREVVMQLFRAGVVRILVCTDAAGMGCDLPNIDIVVQWKAPTNMSAWIQRLGWAARALGREGLAVMLVERTAFEVNTGKDDSSPSGTKTPPLPTRGRGAGRGGGTWTQSWWKRVGTGSTPSGKDNDISCQPEPTISADASGKGLYIYIQSTTCRRAIQAAIFRNETPIIDKLKCCDLCNPQLFDRTRPSKPITAARQPPAKKGEPVDSVRQSLYSWRRAIKKNKYTRALFSPQAILDDDTCERLSAIGPIRSREQLFQQLGAWARLDTLSEDLFTFMLGLDIPEIAPRPRNRTSTTNAVSSLQASSAAAAA
;
A
#
# COMPACT_ATOMS: atom_id res chain seq x y z
N MET A 1 -0.03 -4.42 6.19
CA MET A 1 -0.08 -3.32 5.21
C MET A 1 -1.13 -3.64 4.17
N GLU A 2 -2.05 -2.71 3.91
CA GLU A 2 -3.10 -2.85 2.89
C GLU A 2 -2.70 -2.14 1.59
N HIS A 3 -1.93 -1.06 1.70
CA HIS A 3 -1.53 -0.21 0.58
C HIS A 3 -0.11 -0.52 0.09
N PRO A 4 0.25 -0.12 -1.15
CA PRO A 4 1.62 -0.19 -1.64
C PRO A 4 2.58 0.55 -0.70
N MET A 5 3.77 0.00 -0.44
CA MET A 5 4.70 0.54 0.56
C MET A 5 5.20 1.95 0.24
N ASN A 6 5.33 2.28 -1.04
CA ASN A 6 5.75 3.60 -1.49
C ASN A 6 4.67 4.68 -1.29
N SER A 7 3.45 4.29 -0.93
CA SER A 7 2.34 5.23 -0.72
C SER A 7 2.23 5.74 0.71
N TYR A 8 2.80 5.02 1.69
CA TYR A 8 2.73 5.34 3.13
C TYR A 8 1.31 5.55 3.72
N GLN A 9 0.25 5.23 2.97
CA GLN A 9 -1.17 5.43 3.36
C GLN A 9 -1.57 4.63 4.61
N ASP A 10 -0.87 3.54 4.90
CA ASP A 10 -1.09 2.78 6.14
C ASP A 10 -0.73 3.57 7.41
N LEU A 11 -0.08 4.73 7.30
CA LEU A 11 0.21 5.66 8.41
C LEU A 11 -0.83 6.78 8.58
N ASP A 12 -1.86 6.82 7.73
CA ASP A 12 -2.88 7.88 7.71
C ASP A 12 -3.61 8.03 9.05
N PHE A 13 -3.71 6.97 9.85
CA PHE A 13 -4.35 7.02 11.16
C PHE A 13 -3.62 7.91 12.17
N LEU A 14 -2.36 8.29 11.92
CA LEU A 14 -1.61 9.22 12.76
C LEU A 14 -2.06 10.68 12.56
N VAL A 15 -2.54 11.02 11.36
CA VAL A 15 -2.99 12.36 11.00
C VAL A 15 -4.33 12.26 10.28
N ASP A 16 -5.40 12.43 11.05
CA ASP A 16 -6.76 12.50 10.53
C ASP A 16 -6.90 13.69 9.56
N ALA A 17 -7.59 13.48 8.44
CA ALA A 17 -7.88 14.53 7.46
C ALA A 17 -8.74 15.67 8.05
N THR A 18 -9.45 15.40 9.14
CA THR A 18 -10.31 16.37 9.84
C THR A 18 -9.59 17.14 10.97
N MET A 19 -8.27 16.94 11.12
CA MET A 19 -7.45 17.60 12.14
C MET A 19 -7.60 19.13 12.12
N GLN A 20 -7.93 19.72 13.28
CA GLN A 20 -8.05 21.19 13.44
C GLN A 20 -6.95 21.76 14.34
N ARG A 21 -6.48 20.98 15.33
CA ARG A 21 -5.52 21.42 16.34
C ARG A 21 -4.33 20.47 16.42
N PRO A 22 -3.13 20.94 16.81
CA PRO A 22 -1.96 20.07 17.03
C PRO A 22 -2.21 18.97 18.05
N SER A 23 -3.10 19.22 19.03
CA SER A 23 -3.48 18.27 20.07
C SER A 23 -4.20 17.03 19.55
N ASP A 24 -4.83 17.12 18.37
CA ASP A 24 -5.61 16.03 17.80
C ASP A 24 -4.69 14.94 17.20
N VAL A 25 -3.42 15.27 16.90
CA VAL A 25 -2.38 14.32 16.48
C VAL A 25 -1.67 13.76 17.70
N PRO A 26 -1.63 12.43 17.94
CA PRO A 26 -0.98 11.85 19.12
C PRO A 26 0.53 12.19 19.17
N LEU A 27 1.12 12.19 20.37
CA LEU A 27 2.57 12.20 20.49
C LEU A 27 3.10 10.84 20.01
N ALA A 28 3.79 10.84 18.86
CA ALA A 28 4.08 9.63 18.10
C ALA A 28 5.56 9.49 17.74
N PHE A 29 6.07 8.27 17.87
CA PHE A 29 7.35 7.84 17.30
C PHE A 29 7.08 6.91 16.13
N VAL A 30 7.65 7.22 14.97
CA VAL A 30 7.56 6.38 13.78
C VAL A 30 8.96 5.91 13.41
N TYR A 31 9.23 4.62 13.61
CA TYR A 31 10.50 4.00 13.29
C TYR A 31 10.51 3.47 11.85
N SER A 32 11.60 3.69 11.14
CA SER A 32 11.88 3.16 9.81
C SER A 32 13.35 2.77 9.71
N ASP A 33 13.66 1.51 9.40
CA ASP A 33 15.06 1.05 9.34
C ASP A 33 15.85 1.68 8.15
N ASP A 34 15.15 2.23 7.15
CA ASP A 34 15.75 2.96 6.01
C ASP A 34 15.49 4.47 6.12
N THR A 35 16.54 5.28 5.89
CA THR A 35 16.47 6.74 5.86
C THR A 35 15.64 7.27 4.68
N LYS A 36 15.60 6.55 3.56
CA LYS A 36 14.77 6.89 2.39
C LYS A 36 13.29 6.76 2.72
N ASP A 37 12.92 5.63 3.33
CA ASP A 37 11.55 5.44 3.82
C ASP A 37 11.20 6.46 4.89
N GLY A 38 12.15 6.79 5.79
CA GLY A 38 11.97 7.87 6.76
C GLY A 38 11.62 9.21 6.10
N ALA A 39 12.33 9.60 5.04
CA ALA A 39 12.03 10.82 4.28
C ALA A 39 10.64 10.75 3.62
N GLY A 40 10.32 9.63 2.95
CA GLY A 40 9.01 9.45 2.31
C GLY A 40 7.84 9.49 3.29
N ILE A 41 8.00 8.91 4.48
CA ILE A 41 7.01 8.99 5.57
C ILE A 41 6.80 10.45 6.03
N ILE A 42 7.89 11.20 6.20
CA ILE A 42 7.82 12.61 6.61
C ILE A 42 7.06 13.44 5.57
N ASP A 43 7.37 13.27 4.29
CA ASP A 43 6.70 14.00 3.21
C ASP A 43 5.21 13.65 3.16
N HIS A 44 4.87 12.36 3.22
CA HIS A 44 3.48 11.89 3.22
C HIS A 44 2.67 12.43 4.41
N LEU A 45 3.23 12.37 5.62
CA LEU A 45 2.54 12.90 6.80
C LEU A 45 2.40 14.42 6.74
N ASN A 46 3.41 15.15 6.25
CA ASN A 46 3.34 16.59 6.10
C ASN A 46 2.30 17.05 5.07
N ASP A 47 2.04 16.26 4.04
CA ASP A 47 0.98 16.55 3.05
C ASP A 47 -0.43 16.43 3.65
N ARG A 48 -0.59 15.68 4.74
CA ARG A 48 -1.86 15.55 5.46
C ARG A 48 -2.04 16.59 6.57
N VAL A 49 -0.95 17.13 7.09
CA VAL A 49 -0.99 18.12 8.16
C VAL A 49 -1.47 19.46 7.60
N HIS A 50 -2.33 20.15 8.36
CA HIS A 50 -2.80 21.50 8.01
C HIS A 50 -1.61 22.43 7.69
N PRO A 51 -1.67 23.26 6.63
CA PRO A 51 -0.53 24.07 6.16
C PRO A 51 0.18 24.88 7.25
N ASP A 52 -0.57 25.46 8.18
CA ASP A 52 -0.01 26.24 9.30
C ASP A 52 0.87 25.41 10.24
N TYR A 53 0.46 24.17 10.54
CA TYR A 53 1.21 23.27 11.42
C TYR A 53 2.34 22.57 10.67
N ARG A 54 2.20 22.38 9.35
CA ARG A 54 3.29 21.96 8.48
C ARG A 54 4.42 22.98 8.50
N ALA A 55 4.11 24.27 8.38
CA ALA A 55 5.10 25.34 8.45
C ALA A 55 5.84 25.40 9.80
N ARG A 56 5.13 25.10 10.89
CA ARG A 56 5.73 24.98 12.25
C ARG A 56 6.55 23.69 12.42
N GLY A 57 6.38 22.73 11.52
CA GLY A 57 7.10 21.46 11.53
C GLY A 57 6.58 20.51 12.59
N LEU A 58 5.28 20.23 12.57
CA LEU A 58 4.63 19.25 13.44
C LEU A 58 5.25 17.85 13.34
N VAL A 59 5.77 17.49 12.16
CA VAL A 59 6.46 16.23 11.87
C VAL A 59 7.93 16.53 11.56
N ARG A 60 8.87 15.84 12.24
CA ARG A 60 10.31 16.06 12.05
C ARG A 60 11.12 14.76 11.97
N PRO A 61 12.21 14.74 11.18
CA PRO A 61 13.18 13.65 11.23
C PRO A 61 13.95 13.65 12.56
N TYR A 62 14.29 12.46 13.04
CA TYR A 62 15.17 12.28 14.19
C TYR A 62 16.08 11.07 13.96
N ASN A 63 17.30 11.31 13.46
CA ASN A 63 18.25 10.25 13.14
C ASN A 63 19.70 10.71 13.40
N ALA A 64 20.65 9.79 13.23
CA ALA A 64 22.07 10.03 13.52
C ALA A 64 22.73 11.02 12.54
N SER A 65 22.18 11.24 11.34
CA SER A 65 22.75 12.20 10.39
C SER A 65 22.41 13.65 10.74
N MET A 66 21.45 13.89 11.63
CA MET A 66 21.17 15.21 12.16
C MET A 66 22.21 15.63 13.20
N SER A 67 22.54 16.93 13.23
CA SER A 67 23.49 17.46 14.22
C SER A 67 22.98 17.24 15.64
N ARG A 68 23.90 17.25 16.60
CA ARG A 68 23.55 17.08 18.02
C ARG A 68 22.62 18.22 18.49
N GLU A 69 22.93 19.45 18.09
CA GLU A 69 22.17 20.66 18.43
C GLU A 69 20.75 20.57 17.87
N TYR A 70 20.60 20.09 16.63
CA TYR A 70 19.29 19.85 16.04
C TYR A 70 18.47 18.84 16.87
N ARG A 71 19.09 17.70 17.23
CA ARG A 71 18.41 16.65 18.02
C ARG A 71 17.99 17.16 19.39
N GLU A 72 18.83 17.95 20.06
CA GLU A 72 18.52 18.57 21.35
C GLU A 72 17.33 19.54 21.23
N VAL A 73 17.33 20.43 20.22
CA VAL A 73 16.23 21.39 19.98
C VAL A 73 14.93 20.68 19.63
N VAL A 74 14.96 19.72 18.69
CA VAL A 74 13.75 18.98 18.29
C VAL A 74 13.17 18.18 19.46
N MET A 75 14.01 17.61 20.31
CA MET A 75 13.55 16.90 21.51
C MET A 75 12.86 17.84 22.50
N GLN A 76 13.38 19.06 22.70
CA GLN A 76 12.73 20.07 23.52
C GLN A 76 11.36 20.48 22.95
N LEU A 77 11.28 20.70 21.64
CA LEU A 77 10.02 21.02 20.95
C LEU A 77 9.01 19.86 21.01
N PHE A 78 9.48 18.62 20.96
CA PHE A 78 8.65 17.43 21.12
C PHE A 78 8.08 17.33 22.54
N ARG A 79 8.90 17.56 23.57
CA ARG A 79 8.45 17.63 24.97
C ARG A 79 7.44 18.75 25.21
N ALA A 80 7.59 19.88 24.53
CA ALA A 80 6.64 20.99 24.57
C ALA A 80 5.34 20.72 23.78
N GLY A 81 5.27 19.63 23.02
CA GLY A 81 4.12 19.29 22.18
C GLY A 81 4.00 20.14 20.91
N VAL A 82 5.04 20.91 20.56
CA VAL A 82 5.10 21.67 19.30
C VAL A 82 5.36 20.73 18.12
N VAL A 83 6.30 19.80 18.29
CA VAL A 83 6.48 18.66 17.40
C VAL A 83 5.67 17.51 17.98
N ARG A 84 4.85 16.85 17.16
CA ARG A 84 3.99 15.74 17.61
C ARG A 84 4.43 14.40 17.06
N ILE A 85 5.10 14.36 15.91
CA ILE A 85 5.57 13.12 15.29
C ILE A 85 7.07 13.21 15.02
N LEU A 86 7.84 12.28 15.59
CA LEU A 86 9.25 12.07 15.24
C LEU A 86 9.39 10.82 14.39
N VAL A 87 10.05 10.97 13.24
CA VAL A 87 10.37 9.86 12.33
C VAL A 87 11.83 9.47 12.49
N CYS A 88 12.09 8.25 12.95
CA CYS A 88 13.36 7.81 13.51
C CYS A 88 13.90 6.56 12.79
N THR A 89 15.23 6.41 12.67
CA THR A 89 15.81 5.21 12.03
C THR A 89 16.55 4.24 12.96
N ASP A 90 17.19 4.74 14.03
CA ASP A 90 17.74 3.90 15.13
C ASP A 90 18.39 4.75 16.23
N ALA A 91 18.76 5.99 15.92
CA ALA A 91 19.40 6.92 16.85
C ALA A 91 18.49 7.44 17.99
N ALA A 92 17.21 7.08 17.99
CA ALA A 92 16.20 7.61 18.92
C ALA A 92 16.12 6.89 20.27
N GLY A 93 16.91 5.82 20.48
CA GLY A 93 16.69 4.90 21.61
C GLY A 93 17.74 4.88 22.73
N MET A 94 18.81 5.66 22.66
CA MET A 94 19.88 5.59 23.67
C MET A 94 20.23 6.97 24.21
N GLY A 95 19.81 7.25 25.44
CA GLY A 95 20.27 8.41 26.21
C GLY A 95 19.35 9.64 26.23
N CYS A 96 18.16 9.59 25.64
CA CYS A 96 17.19 10.68 25.71
C CYS A 96 16.09 10.36 26.75
N ASP A 97 15.93 11.22 27.75
CA ASP A 97 14.77 11.18 28.66
C ASP A 97 13.52 11.58 27.86
N LEU A 98 12.73 10.59 27.44
CA LEU A 98 11.62 10.80 26.52
C LEU A 98 10.33 11.07 27.29
N PRO A 99 9.52 12.05 26.86
CA PRO A 99 8.21 12.30 27.46
C PRO A 99 7.27 11.11 27.18
N ASN A 100 6.11 11.10 27.82
CA ASN A 100 5.10 10.06 27.59
C ASN A 100 4.60 10.09 26.15
N ILE A 101 5.00 9.09 25.37
CA ILE A 101 4.58 8.90 23.98
C ILE A 101 3.26 8.11 23.99
N ASP A 102 2.27 8.59 23.24
CA ASP A 102 0.95 7.96 23.14
C ASP A 102 1.00 6.75 22.20
N ILE A 103 1.80 6.84 21.12
CA ILE A 103 1.88 5.80 20.10
C ILE A 103 3.29 5.60 19.55
N VAL A 104 3.71 4.34 19.43
CA VAL A 104 4.92 3.94 18.72
C VAL A 104 4.52 3.13 17.50
N VAL A 105 4.99 3.53 16.33
CA VAL A 105 4.76 2.84 15.07
C VAL A 105 6.09 2.36 14.51
N GLN A 106 6.15 1.10 14.13
CA GLN A 106 7.26 0.51 13.41
C GLN A 106 6.85 0.27 11.96
N TRP A 107 7.52 0.95 11.04
CA TRP A 107 7.37 0.75 9.60
C TRP A 107 8.25 -0.40 9.15
N LYS A 108 7.63 -1.43 8.56
CA LYS A 108 8.24 -2.72 8.19
C LYS A 108 8.73 -3.53 9.39
N ALA A 109 8.87 -4.84 9.21
CA ALA A 109 9.38 -5.71 10.25
C ALA A 109 10.83 -5.28 10.61
N PRO A 110 11.14 -5.07 11.91
CA PRO A 110 12.49 -4.68 12.33
C PRO A 110 13.49 -5.82 12.13
N THR A 111 14.78 -5.55 12.33
CA THR A 111 15.82 -6.58 12.15
C THR A 111 15.69 -7.76 13.12
N ASN A 112 15.26 -7.51 14.36
CA ASN A 112 15.11 -8.55 15.38
C ASN A 112 14.06 -8.18 16.44
N MET A 113 13.68 -9.18 17.24
CA MET A 113 12.66 -9.01 18.29
C MET A 113 13.13 -8.06 19.42
N SER A 114 14.41 -8.08 19.77
CA SER A 114 14.95 -7.21 20.82
C SER A 114 14.84 -5.73 20.46
N ALA A 115 15.12 -5.37 19.20
CA ALA A 115 14.94 -4.02 18.67
C ALA A 115 13.46 -3.60 18.74
N TRP A 116 12.53 -4.50 18.37
CA TRP A 116 11.10 -4.24 18.52
C TRP A 116 10.70 -3.94 19.97
N ILE A 117 11.16 -4.76 20.93
CA ILE A 117 10.84 -4.56 22.35
C ILE A 117 11.41 -3.25 22.89
N GLN A 118 12.64 -2.91 22.51
CA GLN A 118 13.24 -1.62 22.91
C GLN A 118 12.45 -0.44 22.34
N ARG A 119 11.97 -0.54 21.09
CA ARG A 119 11.18 0.51 20.44
C ARG A 119 9.78 0.63 21.05
N LEU A 120 9.06 -0.48 21.25
CA LEU A 120 7.72 -0.43 21.85
C LEU A 120 7.73 0.01 23.31
N GLY A 121 8.84 -0.23 24.02
CA GLY A 121 9.03 0.18 25.42
C GLY A 121 9.02 1.70 25.64
N TRP A 122 9.03 2.51 24.58
CA TRP A 122 8.86 3.96 24.65
C TRP A 122 7.41 4.40 24.82
N ALA A 123 6.43 3.56 24.46
CA ALA A 123 5.02 3.89 24.62
C ALA A 123 4.63 3.91 26.11
N ALA A 124 3.96 4.99 26.55
CA ALA A 124 3.36 5.16 27.88
C ALA A 124 4.26 4.73 29.07
N ARG A 125 5.43 5.37 29.21
CA ARG A 125 6.38 5.11 30.31
C ARG A 125 5.86 5.53 31.70
N ALA A 126 4.88 6.43 31.80
CA ALA A 126 4.29 6.85 33.08
C ALA A 126 3.28 5.84 33.64
N LEU A 127 3.34 5.64 34.96
CA LEU A 127 2.45 4.75 35.71
C LEU A 127 0.98 5.12 35.46
N GLY A 128 0.15 4.13 35.10
CA GLY A 128 -1.29 4.30 34.94
C GLY A 128 -1.74 4.90 33.60
N ARG A 129 -0.82 5.13 32.64
CA ARG A 129 -1.18 5.51 31.27
C ARG A 129 -1.08 4.32 30.32
N GLU A 130 -1.90 4.36 29.27
CA GLU A 130 -1.93 3.36 28.21
C GLU A 130 -1.31 3.94 26.95
N GLY A 131 -0.46 3.15 26.30
CA GLY A 131 0.18 3.50 25.04
C GLY A 131 -0.10 2.44 23.99
N LEU A 132 -0.11 2.83 22.72
CA LEU A 132 -0.34 1.92 21.61
C LEU A 132 0.98 1.65 20.88
N ALA A 133 1.27 0.38 20.60
CA ALA A 133 2.41 -0.03 19.78
C ALA A 133 1.88 -0.73 18.53
N VAL A 134 2.26 -0.23 17.35
CA VAL A 134 1.79 -0.72 16.06
C VAL A 134 3.00 -1.15 15.23
N MET A 135 2.98 -2.39 14.73
CA MET A 135 3.96 -2.86 13.76
C MET A 135 3.27 -3.06 12.42
N LEU A 136 3.67 -2.27 11.43
CA LEU A 136 3.20 -2.42 10.07
C LEU A 136 4.11 -3.41 9.35
N VAL A 137 3.57 -4.59 9.05
CA VAL A 137 4.32 -5.67 8.38
C VAL A 137 3.87 -5.86 6.93
N GLU A 138 4.84 -6.24 6.12
CA GLU A 138 4.69 -6.61 4.72
C GLU A 138 4.02 -7.99 4.61
N ARG A 139 3.37 -8.28 3.48
CA ARG A 139 2.74 -9.61 3.27
C ARG A 139 3.77 -10.74 3.29
N THR A 140 4.97 -10.48 2.78
CA THR A 140 6.10 -11.43 2.72
C THR A 140 6.54 -11.91 4.10
N ALA A 141 6.33 -11.11 5.16
CA ALA A 141 6.66 -11.51 6.54
C ALA A 141 5.87 -12.76 7.01
N PHE A 142 4.71 -13.03 6.41
CA PHE A 142 3.91 -14.23 6.71
C PHE A 142 4.31 -15.46 5.89
N GLU A 143 5.21 -15.31 4.92
CA GLU A 143 5.67 -16.39 4.04
C GLU A 143 7.04 -16.94 4.47
N VAL A 144 7.68 -16.30 5.46
CA VAL A 144 8.97 -16.75 6.01
C VAL A 144 8.80 -18.06 6.77
N ASN A 145 9.58 -19.07 6.39
CA ASN A 145 9.56 -20.38 7.03
C ASN A 145 10.28 -20.33 8.39
N THR A 146 9.53 -20.52 9.47
CA THR A 146 10.03 -20.50 10.85
C THR A 146 10.46 -21.88 11.36
N GLY A 147 10.23 -22.95 10.59
CA GLY A 147 10.30 -24.34 11.07
C GLY A 147 11.54 -25.18 10.73
N LYS A 148 12.60 -24.62 10.12
CA LYS A 148 13.84 -25.38 9.85
C LYS A 148 15.08 -24.69 10.40
N ASP A 149 15.82 -25.41 11.22
CA ASP A 149 17.13 -25.04 11.72
C ASP A 149 18.20 -25.39 10.69
N ASP A 150 18.49 -24.44 9.80
CA ASP A 150 19.70 -24.50 9.00
C ASP A 150 20.87 -24.01 9.87
N SER A 151 21.39 -24.90 10.71
CA SER A 151 22.68 -24.70 11.36
C SER A 151 23.78 -24.77 10.30
N SER A 152 24.22 -23.62 9.78
CA SER A 152 25.52 -23.45 9.14
C SER A 152 26.02 -22.02 9.38
N PRO A 153 27.31 -21.83 9.73
CA PRO A 153 27.81 -20.52 10.13
C PRO A 153 27.94 -19.57 8.94
N SER A 154 27.72 -18.29 9.25
CA SER A 154 27.75 -17.13 8.36
C SER A 154 28.90 -17.13 7.36
N GLY A 155 28.56 -17.11 6.07
CA GLY A 155 29.41 -16.62 5.00
C GLY A 155 28.58 -15.67 4.14
N THR A 156 29.01 -14.41 4.04
CA THR A 156 28.48 -13.39 3.14
C THR A 156 28.22 -13.96 1.74
N LYS A 157 26.99 -13.82 1.22
CA LYS A 157 26.69 -13.61 -0.20
C LYS A 157 25.21 -13.28 -0.42
N THR A 158 25.03 -12.30 -1.29
CA THR A 158 23.84 -11.80 -2.00
C THR A 158 22.76 -12.87 -2.24
N PRO A 159 21.45 -12.53 -2.16
CA PRO A 159 20.40 -13.49 -2.50
C PRO A 159 20.51 -13.90 -3.98
N PRO A 160 20.54 -15.20 -4.32
CA PRO A 160 20.53 -15.64 -5.71
C PRO A 160 19.12 -15.52 -6.32
N LEU A 161 19.08 -15.20 -7.61
CA LEU A 161 17.87 -15.20 -8.43
C LEU A 161 17.16 -16.57 -8.41
N PRO A 162 15.81 -16.62 -8.46
CA PRO A 162 15.09 -17.88 -8.44
C PRO A 162 15.20 -18.59 -9.80
N THR A 163 15.96 -19.69 -9.85
CA THR A 163 15.90 -20.69 -10.93
C THR A 163 14.66 -21.56 -10.76
N ARG A 164 13.92 -21.73 -11.86
CA ARG A 164 12.75 -22.62 -11.95
C ARG A 164 13.18 -24.08 -11.85
N GLY A 165 12.96 -24.71 -10.69
CA GLY A 165 13.01 -26.16 -10.49
C GLY A 165 11.66 -26.68 -9.99
N ARG A 166 11.10 -27.68 -10.70
CA ARG A 166 9.87 -28.39 -10.32
C ARG A 166 10.16 -29.41 -9.21
N GLY A 167 9.30 -29.47 -8.19
CA GLY A 167 9.08 -30.69 -7.40
C GLY A 167 9.12 -30.53 -5.89
N ALA A 168 8.04 -31.01 -5.25
CA ALA A 168 7.89 -31.43 -3.85
C ALA A 168 7.63 -30.38 -2.74
N GLY A 169 6.53 -30.58 -2.02
CA GLY A 169 6.34 -30.10 -0.64
C GLY A 169 5.46 -28.86 -0.43
N ARG A 170 4.18 -28.89 -0.82
CA ARG A 170 3.19 -27.89 -0.36
C ARG A 170 2.67 -28.29 1.02
N GLY A 171 3.09 -27.58 2.06
CA GLY A 171 2.51 -27.72 3.39
C GLY A 171 3.05 -26.67 4.35
N GLY A 172 2.22 -25.68 4.70
CA GLY A 172 2.52 -24.66 5.73
C GLY A 172 2.50 -23.24 5.17
N GLY A 173 1.41 -22.49 5.37
CA GLY A 173 1.36 -21.05 5.08
C GLY A 173 0.00 -20.49 4.66
N THR A 174 -0.97 -21.33 4.33
CA THR A 174 -2.25 -20.87 3.77
C THR A 174 -3.26 -20.35 4.79
N TRP A 175 -3.17 -20.75 6.07
CA TRP A 175 -4.23 -20.52 7.06
C TRP A 175 -4.07 -19.22 7.86
N THR A 176 -2.86 -18.84 8.29
CA THR A 176 -2.61 -17.53 8.91
C THR A 176 -2.98 -16.40 7.95
N GLN A 177 -2.57 -16.49 6.69
CA GLN A 177 -2.97 -15.54 5.64
C GLN A 177 -4.50 -15.42 5.48
N SER A 178 -5.28 -16.48 5.67
CA SER A 178 -6.75 -16.44 5.53
C SER A 178 -7.43 -15.80 6.75
N TRP A 179 -6.88 -15.97 7.95
CA TRP A 179 -7.32 -15.24 9.14
C TRP A 179 -7.01 -13.74 9.04
N TRP A 180 -5.77 -13.37 8.68
CA TRP A 180 -5.39 -11.97 8.44
C TRP A 180 -6.15 -11.34 7.27
N LYS A 181 -6.46 -12.08 6.20
CA LYS A 181 -7.33 -11.59 5.13
C LYS A 181 -8.76 -11.33 5.63
N ARG A 182 -9.32 -12.19 6.49
CA ARG A 182 -10.69 -12.01 7.01
C ARG A 182 -10.81 -10.85 8.00
N VAL A 183 -9.89 -10.75 8.96
CA VAL A 183 -9.89 -9.67 9.97
C VAL A 183 -9.34 -8.35 9.37
N GLY A 184 -8.33 -8.45 8.51
CA GLY A 184 -7.70 -7.32 7.83
C GLY A 184 -8.59 -6.66 6.78
N THR A 185 -9.39 -7.38 5.99
CA THR A 185 -10.17 -6.75 4.90
C THR A 185 -11.56 -6.22 5.29
N GLY A 186 -11.92 -6.20 6.57
CA GLY A 186 -13.18 -5.60 7.04
C GLY A 186 -14.43 -6.42 6.69
N SER A 187 -14.28 -7.73 6.48
CA SER A 187 -15.42 -8.64 6.39
C SER A 187 -15.92 -8.92 7.81
N THR A 188 -17.11 -8.45 8.16
CA THR A 188 -17.77 -8.81 9.44
C THR A 188 -17.89 -10.33 9.53
N PRO A 189 -17.43 -10.98 10.62
CA PRO A 189 -17.60 -12.41 10.79
C PRO A 189 -19.09 -12.75 10.90
N SER A 190 -19.66 -13.35 9.87
CA SER A 190 -20.97 -13.99 9.94
C SER A 190 -20.84 -15.24 10.81
N GLY A 191 -21.74 -15.38 11.78
CA GLY A 191 -21.68 -16.29 12.94
C GLY A 191 -21.71 -17.81 12.68
N LYS A 192 -21.13 -18.30 11.59
CA LYS A 192 -20.90 -19.74 11.36
C LYS A 192 -19.42 -20.12 11.15
N ASP A 193 -18.50 -19.15 11.08
CA ASP A 193 -17.09 -19.38 10.72
C ASP A 193 -16.11 -19.21 11.91
N ASN A 194 -16.59 -19.43 13.14
CA ASN A 194 -15.78 -19.29 14.35
C ASN A 194 -14.78 -20.42 14.57
N ASP A 195 -14.81 -21.48 13.76
CA ASP A 195 -13.90 -22.62 13.94
C ASP A 195 -12.56 -22.35 13.24
N ILE A 196 -11.72 -21.63 13.96
CA ILE A 196 -10.32 -21.39 13.63
C ILE A 196 -9.53 -22.62 14.07
N SER A 197 -9.34 -23.59 13.17
CA SER A 197 -8.49 -24.75 13.44
C SER A 197 -7.02 -24.29 13.56
N CYS A 198 -6.51 -24.22 14.79
CA CYS A 198 -5.13 -23.89 15.15
C CYS A 198 -4.17 -24.86 14.45
N GLN A 199 -3.24 -24.32 13.64
CA GLN A 199 -2.02 -25.07 13.33
C GLN A 199 -1.21 -25.24 14.63
N PRO A 200 -0.43 -26.31 14.78
CA PRO A 200 0.48 -26.46 15.91
C PRO A 200 1.42 -25.25 15.96
N GLU A 201 1.56 -24.68 17.15
CA GLU A 201 2.37 -23.50 17.39
C GLU A 201 3.81 -23.73 16.91
N PRO A 202 4.43 -22.77 16.22
CA PRO A 202 5.84 -22.89 15.86
C PRO A 202 6.67 -22.99 17.15
N THR A 203 7.45 -24.05 17.28
CA THR A 203 8.30 -24.30 18.44
C THR A 203 9.26 -23.12 18.65
N ILE A 204 9.17 -22.47 19.81
CA ILE A 204 10.05 -21.36 20.18
C ILE A 204 11.43 -21.97 20.53
N SER A 205 12.28 -22.16 19.52
CA SER A 205 13.69 -22.48 19.76
C SER A 205 14.42 -21.21 20.22
N ALA A 206 15.03 -21.28 21.41
CA ALA A 206 15.68 -20.14 22.05
C ALA A 206 16.94 -19.64 21.33
N ASP A 207 17.46 -20.40 20.37
CA ASP A 207 18.76 -20.14 19.73
C ASP A 207 18.64 -19.57 18.31
N ALA A 208 17.42 -19.33 17.84
CA ALA A 208 17.17 -18.83 16.49
C ALA A 208 17.34 -17.31 16.42
N SER A 209 18.59 -16.85 16.36
CA SER A 209 18.97 -15.46 16.07
C SER A 209 18.15 -14.93 14.88
N GLY A 210 17.19 -14.03 15.16
CA GLY A 210 16.32 -13.39 14.17
C GLY A 210 14.96 -14.05 13.88
N LYS A 211 14.71 -15.33 14.24
CA LYS A 211 13.42 -15.99 13.93
C LYS A 211 12.30 -15.68 14.93
N GLY A 212 12.64 -15.25 16.15
CA GLY A 212 11.65 -14.90 17.18
C GLY A 212 10.68 -13.80 16.75
N LEU A 213 11.13 -12.87 15.90
CA LEU A 213 10.27 -11.82 15.35
C LEU A 213 9.20 -12.37 14.40
N TYR A 214 9.57 -13.26 13.48
CA TYR A 214 8.61 -13.85 12.55
C TYR A 214 7.64 -14.79 13.25
N ILE A 215 8.10 -15.53 14.27
CA ILE A 215 7.22 -16.28 15.18
C ILE A 215 6.24 -15.33 15.86
N TYR A 216 6.74 -14.20 16.40
CA TYR A 216 5.89 -13.17 17.01
C TYR A 216 4.84 -12.63 16.05
N ILE A 217 5.19 -12.33 14.79
CA ILE A 217 4.28 -11.81 13.76
C ILE A 217 3.23 -12.85 13.35
N GLN A 218 3.66 -14.08 13.07
CA GLN A 218 2.85 -15.13 12.47
C GLN A 218 1.96 -15.87 13.47
N SER A 219 2.28 -15.81 14.77
CA SER A 219 1.52 -16.49 15.80
C SER A 219 0.07 -15.98 15.91
N THR A 220 -0.79 -16.87 16.35
CA THR A 220 -2.21 -16.63 16.64
C THR A 220 -2.51 -16.61 18.13
N THR A 221 -1.49 -16.70 18.99
CA THR A 221 -1.61 -16.59 20.44
C THR A 221 -1.32 -15.17 20.94
N CYS A 222 -1.73 -14.87 22.17
CA CYS A 222 -1.52 -13.55 22.78
C CYS A 222 -0.07 -13.03 22.59
N ARG A 223 0.07 -11.82 22.03
CA ARG A 223 1.38 -11.19 21.76
C ARG A 223 2.27 -11.13 23.00
N ARG A 224 1.69 -10.82 24.17
CA ARG A 224 2.41 -10.76 25.45
C ARG A 224 2.85 -12.13 25.96
N ALA A 225 2.08 -13.18 25.69
CA ALA A 225 2.46 -14.54 26.04
C ALA A 225 3.66 -15.00 25.20
N ILE A 226 3.66 -14.69 23.90
CA ILE A 226 4.79 -14.99 23.01
C ILE A 226 6.02 -14.19 23.42
N GLN A 227 5.86 -12.90 23.73
CA GLN A 227 6.95 -12.08 24.24
C GLN A 227 7.53 -12.68 25.54
N ALA A 228 6.68 -13.05 26.49
CA ALA A 228 7.11 -13.69 27.73
C ALA A 228 7.88 -14.99 27.44
N ALA A 229 7.39 -15.83 26.54
CA ALA A 229 8.07 -17.06 26.14
C ALA A 229 9.42 -16.82 25.47
N ILE A 230 9.52 -15.87 24.52
CA ILE A 230 10.77 -15.53 23.81
C ILE A 230 11.85 -15.06 24.81
N PHE A 231 11.46 -14.23 25.78
CA PHE A 231 12.39 -13.66 26.77
C PHE A 231 12.48 -14.47 28.07
N ARG A 232 11.88 -15.67 28.12
CA ARG A 232 11.85 -16.57 29.29
C ARG A 232 11.34 -15.89 30.57
N ASN A 233 10.31 -15.07 30.42
CA ASN A 233 9.59 -14.42 31.50
C ASN A 233 8.24 -15.10 31.75
N GLU A 234 7.67 -14.86 32.93
CA GLU A 234 6.28 -15.24 33.21
C GLU A 234 5.31 -14.38 32.39
N THR A 235 4.20 -14.98 31.96
CA THR A 235 3.18 -14.24 31.20
C THR A 235 2.40 -13.35 32.15
N PRO A 236 2.36 -12.02 31.92
CA PRO A 236 1.67 -11.11 32.81
C PRO A 236 0.15 -11.31 32.72
N ILE A 237 -0.52 -11.32 33.86
CA ILE A 237 -1.99 -11.36 33.95
C ILE A 237 -2.51 -9.96 33.67
N ILE A 238 -3.08 -9.75 32.49
CA ILE A 238 -3.61 -8.45 32.06
C ILE A 238 -5.02 -8.63 31.52
N ASP A 239 -5.86 -7.62 31.73
CA ASP A 239 -7.20 -7.54 31.13
C ASP A 239 -7.10 -7.69 29.60
N LYS A 240 -7.87 -8.63 29.04
CA LYS A 240 -7.89 -8.94 27.61
C LYS A 240 -8.24 -7.73 26.75
N LEU A 241 -9.09 -6.82 27.26
CA LEU A 241 -9.49 -5.60 26.57
C LEU A 241 -8.32 -4.64 26.30
N LYS A 242 -7.28 -4.68 27.15
CA LYS A 242 -6.09 -3.80 27.08
C LYS A 242 -4.83 -4.57 26.67
N CYS A 243 -5.02 -5.76 26.10
CA CYS A 243 -3.92 -6.70 25.89
C CYS A 243 -3.16 -6.48 24.58
N CYS A 244 -3.69 -7.02 23.49
CA CYS A 244 -3.10 -6.96 22.16
C CYS A 244 -4.19 -7.19 21.11
N ASP A 245 -3.82 -7.06 19.83
CA ASP A 245 -4.69 -7.26 18.67
C ASP A 245 -5.38 -8.64 18.64
N LEU A 246 -4.71 -9.68 19.12
CA LEU A 246 -5.25 -11.05 19.18
C LEU A 246 -6.20 -11.28 20.35
N CYS A 247 -6.05 -10.53 21.45
CA CYS A 247 -6.95 -10.61 22.60
C CYS A 247 -8.13 -9.63 22.50
N ASN A 248 -7.92 -8.49 21.85
CA ASN A 248 -8.92 -7.47 21.55
C ASN A 248 -8.79 -7.01 20.09
N PRO A 249 -9.57 -7.63 19.17
CA PRO A 249 -9.57 -7.25 17.76
C PRO A 249 -10.00 -5.81 17.48
N GLN A 250 -10.73 -5.16 18.39
CA GLN A 250 -11.16 -3.76 18.22
C GLN A 250 -9.99 -2.77 18.23
N LEU A 251 -8.80 -3.18 18.67
CA LEU A 251 -7.60 -2.35 18.56
C LEU A 251 -7.25 -2.01 17.10
N PHE A 252 -7.62 -2.86 16.14
CA PHE A 252 -7.42 -2.58 14.72
C PHE A 252 -8.27 -1.43 14.21
N ASP A 253 -9.44 -1.16 14.81
CA ASP A 253 -10.30 -0.05 14.37
C ASP A 253 -9.62 1.31 14.60
N ARG A 254 -8.67 1.38 15.56
CA ARG A 254 -7.87 2.58 15.85
C ARG A 254 -6.69 2.80 14.90
N THR A 255 -6.26 1.77 14.18
CA THR A 255 -5.04 1.78 13.37
C THR A 255 -5.29 1.44 11.91
N ARG A 256 -6.53 1.11 11.54
CA ARG A 256 -6.89 0.81 10.16
C ARG A 256 -6.76 2.11 9.35
N PRO A 257 -6.03 2.10 8.23
CA PRO A 257 -6.02 3.24 7.33
C PRO A 257 -7.45 3.58 6.94
N SER A 258 -7.77 4.87 6.92
CA SER A 258 -9.02 5.36 6.36
C SER A 258 -9.25 4.70 5.00
N LYS A 259 -10.44 4.19 4.71
CA LYS A 259 -10.75 3.72 3.35
C LYS A 259 -10.34 4.84 2.39
N PRO A 260 -9.51 4.57 1.37
CA PRO A 260 -9.06 5.62 0.48
C PRO A 260 -10.29 6.35 -0.03
N ILE A 261 -10.28 7.69 0.05
CA ILE A 261 -11.26 8.51 -0.65
C ILE A 261 -11.12 8.07 -2.10
N THR A 262 -12.07 7.25 -2.53
CA THR A 262 -12.00 6.69 -3.87
C THR A 262 -12.31 7.87 -4.75
N ALA A 263 -11.28 8.54 -5.28
CA ALA A 263 -11.46 9.53 -6.32
C ALA A 263 -12.38 8.85 -7.33
N ALA A 264 -13.57 9.43 -7.55
CA ALA A 264 -14.61 8.80 -8.33
C ALA A 264 -13.98 8.36 -9.65
N ARG A 265 -13.72 7.05 -9.77
CA ARG A 265 -13.07 6.49 -10.94
C ARG A 265 -14.08 6.66 -12.04
N GLN A 266 -13.88 7.69 -12.87
CA GLN A 266 -14.77 7.96 -13.99
C GLN A 266 -14.88 6.65 -14.79
N PRO A 267 -16.10 6.20 -15.11
CA PRO A 267 -16.27 4.97 -15.84
C PRO A 267 -15.43 5.05 -17.12
N PRO A 268 -14.67 4.01 -17.46
CA PRO A 268 -13.88 4.02 -18.69
C PRO A 268 -14.83 4.33 -19.85
N ALA A 269 -14.54 5.39 -20.61
CA ALA A 269 -15.33 5.76 -21.78
C ALA A 269 -15.51 4.51 -22.67
N LYS A 270 -16.74 4.27 -23.13
CA LYS A 270 -17.07 3.10 -23.94
C LYS A 270 -16.24 3.14 -25.24
N LYS A 271 -15.18 2.34 -25.32
CA LYS A 271 -14.28 2.28 -26.48
C LYS A 271 -14.92 1.47 -27.61
N GLY A 272 -15.08 2.08 -28.79
CA GLY A 272 -15.40 1.39 -30.04
C GLY A 272 -14.17 0.82 -30.73
N GLU A 273 -14.34 0.30 -31.95
CA GLU A 273 -13.21 0.02 -32.84
C GLU A 273 -12.67 1.34 -33.43
N PRO A 274 -11.33 1.55 -33.48
CA PRO A 274 -10.75 2.75 -34.05
C PRO A 274 -11.15 2.93 -35.52
N VAL A 275 -11.72 4.09 -35.86
CA VAL A 275 -12.04 4.42 -37.24
C VAL A 275 -10.78 4.86 -37.98
N ASP A 276 -10.39 4.12 -39.02
CA ASP A 276 -9.14 4.34 -39.75
C ASP A 276 -9.07 5.69 -40.46
N SER A 277 -10.19 6.18 -41.01
CA SER A 277 -10.26 7.49 -41.66
C SER A 277 -9.97 8.64 -40.68
N VAL A 278 -10.54 8.58 -39.47
CA VAL A 278 -10.33 9.57 -38.40
C VAL A 278 -8.88 9.52 -37.92
N ARG A 279 -8.33 8.31 -37.73
CA ARG A 279 -6.92 8.12 -37.34
C ARG A 279 -5.97 8.74 -38.36
N GLN A 280 -6.22 8.55 -39.65
CA GLN A 280 -5.38 9.10 -40.72
C GLN A 280 -5.50 10.62 -40.84
N SER A 281 -6.68 11.18 -40.56
CA SER A 281 -6.90 12.63 -40.44
C SER A 281 -6.18 13.24 -39.24
N LEU A 282 -6.15 12.58 -38.09
CA LEU A 282 -5.35 13.03 -36.93
C LEU A 282 -3.83 13.00 -37.23
N TYR A 283 -3.37 12.00 -37.98
CA TYR A 283 -1.99 11.92 -38.45
C TYR A 283 -1.63 13.02 -39.44
N SER A 284 -2.52 13.39 -40.35
CA SER A 284 -2.29 14.50 -41.27
C SER A 284 -2.30 15.85 -40.53
N TRP A 285 -3.21 16.03 -39.58
CA TRP A 285 -3.29 17.22 -38.73
C TRP A 285 -2.01 17.45 -37.93
N ARG A 286 -1.52 16.45 -37.18
CA ARG A 286 -0.28 16.63 -36.40
C ARG A 286 0.94 16.94 -37.28
N ARG A 287 1.00 16.38 -38.50
CA ARG A 287 2.04 16.69 -39.48
C ARG A 287 1.92 18.12 -40.00
N ALA A 288 0.70 18.61 -40.25
CA ALA A 288 0.43 19.98 -40.65
C ALA A 288 0.81 20.98 -39.53
N ILE A 289 0.46 20.70 -38.27
CA ILE A 289 0.86 21.51 -37.12
C ILE A 289 2.39 21.56 -36.98
N LYS A 290 3.08 20.42 -37.13
CA LYS A 290 4.55 20.40 -37.13
C LYS A 290 5.11 21.32 -38.23
N LYS A 291 4.59 21.21 -39.45
CA LYS A 291 5.06 21.99 -40.61
C LYS A 291 4.82 23.49 -40.42
N ASN A 292 3.66 23.87 -39.87
CA ASN A 292 3.21 25.27 -39.79
C ASN A 292 3.72 25.99 -38.54
N LYS A 293 3.64 25.37 -37.36
CA LYS A 293 4.00 26.00 -36.06
C LYS A 293 5.40 25.63 -35.58
N TYR A 294 5.96 24.50 -36.02
CA TYR A 294 7.22 23.95 -35.51
C TYR A 294 8.21 23.58 -36.63
N THR A 295 8.33 24.44 -37.65
CA THR A 295 9.11 24.17 -38.87
C THR A 295 10.58 23.86 -38.60
N ARG A 296 11.18 24.49 -37.58
CA ARG A 296 12.60 24.30 -37.20
C ARG A 296 12.81 23.29 -36.06
N ALA A 297 11.74 22.66 -35.57
CA ALA A 297 11.84 21.76 -34.43
C ALA A 297 12.30 20.35 -34.83
N LEU A 298 13.24 19.79 -34.06
CA LEU A 298 13.87 18.49 -34.35
C LEU A 298 13.05 17.28 -33.88
N PHE A 299 11.95 17.48 -33.14
CA PHE A 299 11.12 16.38 -32.64
C PHE A 299 10.19 15.81 -33.73
N SER A 300 9.87 14.52 -33.65
CA SER A 300 8.91 13.83 -34.54
C SER A 300 7.48 14.38 -34.39
N PRO A 301 6.60 14.32 -35.41
CA PRO A 301 5.17 14.68 -35.27
C PRO A 301 4.45 13.94 -34.12
N GLN A 302 4.95 12.76 -33.72
CA GLN A 302 4.45 12.01 -32.56
C GLN A 302 4.60 12.77 -31.22
N ALA A 303 5.55 13.70 -31.12
CA ALA A 303 5.72 14.53 -29.93
C ALA A 303 4.64 15.63 -29.80
N ILE A 304 3.88 15.89 -30.87
CA ILE A 304 2.73 16.81 -30.83
C ILE A 304 1.51 16.06 -30.33
N LEU A 305 1.18 14.93 -30.96
CA LEU A 305 0.10 14.04 -30.56
C LEU A 305 0.59 12.61 -30.76
N ASP A 306 0.66 11.83 -29.68
CA ASP A 306 1.16 10.46 -29.67
C ASP A 306 0.18 9.50 -30.35
N ASP A 307 0.71 8.36 -30.79
CA ASP A 307 -0.07 7.38 -31.55
C ASP A 307 -1.20 6.76 -30.68
N ASP A 308 -0.95 6.53 -29.38
CA ASP A 308 -1.97 6.01 -28.46
C ASP A 308 -3.11 7.01 -28.24
N THR A 309 -2.83 8.31 -28.12
CA THR A 309 -3.88 9.33 -28.10
C THR A 309 -4.64 9.41 -29.42
N CYS A 310 -3.97 9.26 -30.57
CA CYS A 310 -4.67 9.22 -31.86
C CYS A 310 -5.62 8.03 -31.97
N GLU A 311 -5.21 6.85 -31.49
CA GLU A 311 -6.05 5.65 -31.45
C GLU A 311 -7.20 5.77 -30.45
N ARG A 312 -6.99 6.43 -29.31
CA ARG A 312 -8.08 6.72 -28.36
C ARG A 312 -9.10 7.66 -28.98
N LEU A 313 -8.67 8.75 -29.60
CA LEU A 313 -9.56 9.73 -30.21
C LEU A 313 -10.35 9.16 -31.40
N SER A 314 -9.75 8.25 -32.18
CA SER A 314 -10.46 7.58 -33.27
C SER A 314 -11.41 6.46 -32.81
N ALA A 315 -11.33 6.04 -31.55
CA ALA A 315 -12.20 5.04 -30.94
C ALA A 315 -13.35 5.64 -30.12
N ILE A 316 -13.51 6.98 -30.14
CA ILE A 316 -14.54 7.74 -29.45
C ILE A 316 -15.48 8.32 -30.50
N GLY A 317 -16.78 8.32 -30.20
CA GLY A 317 -17.80 8.88 -31.10
C GLY A 317 -17.67 10.41 -31.25
N PRO A 318 -18.62 11.07 -31.93
CA PRO A 318 -18.54 12.50 -32.19
C PRO A 318 -18.41 13.30 -30.89
N ILE A 319 -17.31 14.05 -30.78
CA ILE A 319 -17.02 14.90 -29.61
C ILE A 319 -17.81 16.20 -29.78
N ARG A 320 -18.81 16.41 -28.92
CA ARG A 320 -19.73 17.56 -29.01
C ARG A 320 -19.37 18.69 -28.03
N SER A 321 -18.48 18.43 -27.08
CA SER A 321 -18.11 19.39 -26.04
C SER A 321 -16.61 19.40 -25.77
N ARG A 322 -16.12 20.57 -25.34
CA ARG A 322 -14.73 20.80 -25.00
C ARG A 322 -14.30 19.99 -23.79
N GLU A 323 -15.18 19.87 -22.79
CA GLU A 323 -14.92 19.09 -21.58
C GLU A 323 -14.73 17.60 -21.91
N GLN A 324 -15.51 17.06 -22.87
CA GLN A 324 -15.34 15.68 -23.33
C GLN A 324 -13.98 15.46 -23.98
N LEU A 325 -13.50 16.39 -24.82
CA LEU A 325 -12.17 16.26 -25.41
C LEU A 325 -11.08 16.27 -24.33
N PHE A 326 -11.17 17.17 -23.36
CA PHE A 326 -10.17 17.32 -22.29
C PHE A 326 -10.11 16.10 -21.38
N GLN A 327 -11.26 15.49 -21.09
CA GLN A 327 -11.30 14.23 -20.34
C GLN A 327 -10.56 13.09 -21.05
N GLN A 328 -10.47 13.10 -22.38
CA GLN A 328 -9.84 12.03 -23.17
C GLN A 328 -8.35 12.29 -23.41
N LEU A 329 -7.95 13.56 -23.45
CA LEU A 329 -6.56 13.97 -23.60
C LEU A 329 -5.75 13.86 -22.30
N GLY A 330 -6.41 13.92 -21.13
CA GLY A 330 -5.76 13.77 -19.83
C GLY A 330 -4.64 14.82 -19.63
N ALA A 331 -3.45 14.37 -19.21
CA ALA A 331 -2.29 15.22 -18.98
C ALA A 331 -1.46 15.49 -20.26
N TRP A 332 -2.13 15.84 -21.36
CA TRP A 332 -1.44 16.16 -22.62
C TRP A 332 -0.66 17.47 -22.51
N ALA A 333 0.65 17.41 -22.73
CA ALA A 333 1.58 18.53 -22.49
C ALA A 333 1.35 19.81 -23.33
N ARG A 334 0.47 19.75 -24.34
CA ARG A 334 0.16 20.88 -25.24
C ARG A 334 -1.30 21.32 -25.17
N LEU A 335 -2.00 20.92 -24.11
CA LEU A 335 -3.40 21.25 -23.88
C LEU A 335 -3.63 22.77 -23.94
N ASP A 336 -2.76 23.58 -23.34
CA ASP A 336 -2.97 25.03 -23.29
C ASP A 336 -2.79 25.73 -24.65
N THR A 337 -2.03 25.14 -25.58
CA THR A 337 -1.64 25.82 -26.82
C THR A 337 -2.29 25.27 -28.09
N LEU A 338 -2.72 24.01 -28.08
CA LEU A 338 -3.26 23.31 -29.27
C LEU A 338 -4.63 22.68 -29.06
N SER A 339 -5.24 22.82 -27.87
CA SER A 339 -6.58 22.30 -27.57
C SER A 339 -7.65 22.81 -28.52
N GLU A 340 -7.70 24.13 -28.75
CA GLU A 340 -8.72 24.76 -29.60
C GLU A 340 -8.57 24.37 -31.07
N ASP A 341 -7.33 24.31 -31.55
CA ASP A 341 -7.03 23.88 -32.92
C ASP A 341 -7.44 22.42 -33.15
N LEU A 342 -7.20 21.55 -32.15
CA LEU A 342 -7.57 20.15 -32.20
C LEU A 342 -9.10 19.97 -32.10
N PHE A 343 -9.76 20.71 -31.23
CA PHE A 343 -11.22 20.68 -31.09
C PHE A 343 -11.92 21.13 -32.37
N THR A 344 -11.49 22.25 -32.95
CA THR A 344 -12.01 22.77 -34.22
C THR A 344 -11.80 21.77 -35.36
N PHE A 345 -10.62 21.14 -35.41
CA PHE A 345 -10.35 20.10 -36.38
C PHE A 345 -11.26 18.88 -36.21
N MET A 346 -11.47 18.43 -34.96
CA MET A 346 -12.35 17.29 -34.67
C MET A 346 -13.83 17.57 -34.96
N LEU A 347 -14.31 18.80 -34.76
CA LEU A 347 -15.67 19.20 -35.15
C LEU A 347 -15.88 19.16 -36.67
N GLY A 348 -14.81 19.35 -37.45
CA GLY A 348 -14.84 19.27 -38.91
C GLY A 348 -14.76 17.86 -39.48
N LEU A 349 -14.58 16.83 -38.64
CA LEU A 349 -14.53 15.44 -39.07
C LEU A 349 -15.90 14.79 -38.94
N ASP A 350 -16.32 14.07 -39.97
CA ASP A 350 -17.51 13.21 -39.93
C ASP A 350 -17.17 11.92 -39.16
N ILE A 351 -17.39 11.93 -37.85
CA ILE A 351 -17.11 10.80 -36.96
C ILE A 351 -18.40 9.97 -36.82
N PRO A 352 -18.42 8.71 -37.30
CA PRO A 352 -19.62 7.88 -37.22
C PRO A 352 -20.00 7.57 -35.76
N GLU A 353 -21.31 7.46 -35.48
CA GLU A 353 -21.79 7.04 -34.16
C GLU A 353 -21.39 5.57 -33.89
N ILE A 354 -20.72 5.34 -32.77
CA ILE A 354 -20.17 4.02 -32.43
C ILE A 354 -21.28 3.08 -31.98
N ALA A 355 -21.48 1.98 -32.72
CA ALA A 355 -22.28 0.85 -32.26
C ALA A 355 -21.57 0.11 -31.09
N PRO A 356 -22.30 -0.29 -30.03
CA PRO A 356 -21.70 -0.97 -28.90
C PRO A 356 -21.08 -2.31 -29.31
N ARG A 357 -19.88 -2.59 -28.79
CA ARG A 357 -19.16 -3.85 -29.02
C ARG A 357 -20.06 -5.04 -28.66
N PRO A 358 -20.26 -6.04 -29.54
CA PRO A 358 -20.91 -7.27 -29.12
C PRO A 358 -20.02 -7.92 -28.05
N ARG A 359 -20.61 -8.21 -26.88
CA ARG A 359 -19.94 -8.97 -25.84
C ARG A 359 -19.52 -10.31 -26.44
N ASN A 360 -18.23 -10.60 -26.49
CA ASN A 360 -17.74 -11.94 -26.77
C ASN A 360 -18.36 -12.88 -25.72
N ARG A 361 -19.39 -13.63 -26.11
CA ARG A 361 -19.79 -14.85 -25.42
C ARG A 361 -18.60 -15.80 -25.59
N THR A 362 -17.81 -15.97 -24.54
CA THR A 362 -16.93 -17.13 -24.41
C THR A 362 -17.80 -18.37 -24.57
N SER A 363 -17.74 -18.99 -25.74
CA SER A 363 -18.46 -20.22 -26.05
C SER A 363 -17.86 -21.34 -25.22
N THR A 364 -18.55 -21.64 -24.13
CA THR A 364 -18.57 -22.94 -23.48
C THR A 364 -19.09 -23.95 -24.51
N THR A 365 -18.20 -24.58 -25.26
CA THR A 365 -18.51 -25.79 -26.04
C THR A 365 -17.69 -26.93 -25.48
N ASN A 366 -18.18 -27.49 -24.38
CA ASN A 366 -17.90 -28.85 -23.90
C ASN A 366 -19.03 -29.22 -22.95
N ALA A 367 -20.22 -29.51 -23.49
CA ALA A 367 -21.29 -30.25 -22.82
C ALA A 367 -22.53 -30.43 -23.71
N VAL A 368 -22.40 -30.98 -24.92
CA VAL A 368 -23.51 -31.76 -25.54
C VAL A 368 -22.89 -32.82 -26.47
N SER A 369 -22.27 -33.84 -25.88
CA SER A 369 -22.02 -35.11 -26.57
C SER A 369 -22.51 -36.26 -25.69
N SER A 370 -23.80 -36.25 -25.36
CA SER A 370 -24.45 -37.36 -24.67
C SER A 370 -25.97 -37.21 -24.76
N LEU A 371 -26.53 -37.33 -25.96
CA LEU A 371 -27.96 -37.59 -26.24
C LEU A 371 -28.18 -37.75 -27.75
N GLN A 372 -27.45 -38.69 -28.37
CA GLN A 372 -27.76 -39.17 -29.73
C GLN A 372 -27.26 -40.61 -29.96
N ALA A 373 -27.39 -41.44 -28.92
CA ALA A 373 -27.18 -42.88 -28.98
C ALA A 373 -28.44 -43.60 -28.49
N SER A 374 -29.57 -43.41 -29.19
CA SER A 374 -30.80 -44.21 -29.01
C SER A 374 -31.90 -43.86 -30.02
N SER A 375 -31.65 -43.97 -31.34
CA SER A 375 -32.76 -44.04 -32.32
C SER A 375 -32.43 -44.61 -33.72
N ALA A 376 -31.48 -45.55 -33.85
CA ALA A 376 -31.18 -46.18 -35.15
C ALA A 376 -31.03 -47.71 -35.04
N ALA A 377 -32.04 -48.37 -34.48
CA ALA A 377 -32.23 -49.82 -34.54
C ALA A 377 -33.73 -50.17 -34.55
N ALA A 378 -34.43 -49.79 -35.61
CA ALA A 378 -35.76 -50.30 -35.98
C ALA A 378 -36.15 -49.78 -37.39
N ALA A 379 -35.60 -50.38 -38.45
CA ALA A 379 -36.19 -50.51 -39.80
C ALA A 379 -35.10 -50.90 -40.82
N ALA A 380 -34.84 -52.20 -40.96
CA ALA A 380 -34.47 -52.92 -42.18
C ALA A 380 -34.07 -54.35 -41.79
#